data_AF-A0AAD7MX05-F1
#
_entry.id   AF-A0AAD7MX05-F1
#
_cell.length_a   1.000
_cell.length_b   1.000
_cell.length_c   1.000
_cell.angle_alpha   90.00
_cell.angle_beta   90.00
_cell.angle_gamma   90.00
#
_symmetry.space_group_name_H-M   'P 1'
#
loop_
_entity.id
_entity.type
_entity.pdbx_description
1 polymer ?
#
loop_
_entity_poly.entity_id
_entity_poly.type
_entity_poly.pdbx_seq_one_letter_code
_entity_poly.pdbx_strand_id
1 'polypeptide(L)'
;GLILGCSLARFKSHTRKPVPAQNRFYTIIVTISMKLIWNLRNERMFETHCAATDKEIHNRWVSLINSALKRDILLTNQARFGSLAIKKQVVLNTWSGTLLEEDSLPDDWTKSKGF
;
A
#
# COMPACT_ATOMS: atom_id res chain seq x y z
N GLY A 1 12.43 -11.86 -10.98
CA GLY A 1 13.27 -10.78 -10.40
C GLY A 1 12.53 -9.49 -10.01
N LEU A 2 11.19 -9.40 -10.14
CA LEU A 2 10.47 -8.12 -9.94
C LEU A 2 10.49 -7.60 -8.49
N ILE A 3 10.47 -8.49 -7.49
CA ILE A 3 10.46 -8.10 -6.07
C ILE A 3 11.73 -7.35 -5.69
N LEU A 4 12.90 -7.88 -6.06
CA LEU A 4 14.19 -7.26 -5.76
C LEU A 4 14.39 -5.95 -6.52
N GLY A 5 13.71 -5.78 -7.67
CA GLY A 5 13.79 -4.60 -8.51
C GLY A 5 12.68 -3.55 -8.30
N CYS A 6 11.62 -3.84 -7.55
CA CYS A 6 10.47 -2.94 -7.47
C CYS A 6 10.81 -1.61 -6.77
N SER A 7 11.71 -1.65 -5.78
CA SER A 7 12.26 -0.47 -5.12
C SER A 7 13.18 0.37 -6.01
N LEU A 8 13.64 -0.18 -7.13
CA LEU A 8 14.47 0.51 -8.13
C LEU A 8 13.63 1.16 -9.24
N ALA A 9 12.31 0.97 -9.25
CA ALA A 9 11.42 1.61 -10.21
C ALA A 9 11.49 3.14 -10.04
N ARG A 10 11.69 3.86 -11.14
CA ARG A 10 11.81 5.32 -11.18
C ARG A 10 10.76 5.90 -12.11
N PHE A 11 9.60 6.19 -11.55
CA PHE A 11 8.56 7.00 -12.19
C PHE A 11 9.02 8.46 -12.28
N LYS A 12 8.78 9.05 -13.45
CA LYS A 12 9.11 10.42 -13.76
C LYS A 12 7.84 11.17 -14.11
N SER A 13 7.72 12.40 -13.62
CA SER A 13 6.68 13.32 -14.03
C SER A 13 6.89 13.75 -15.49
N HIS A 14 5.90 14.43 -16.07
CA HIS A 14 5.98 15.05 -17.40
C HIS A 14 7.20 15.98 -17.54
N THR A 15 7.63 16.60 -16.44
CA THR A 15 8.85 17.44 -16.36
C THR A 15 10.16 16.66 -16.19
N ARG A 16 10.14 15.33 -16.38
CA ARG A 16 11.25 14.37 -16.18
C ARG A 16 11.83 14.30 -14.76
N LYS A 17 11.25 15.00 -13.78
CA LYS A 17 11.64 14.89 -12.37
C LYS A 17 11.13 13.58 -11.76
N PRO A 18 11.91 12.92 -10.89
CA PRO A 18 11.45 11.71 -10.20
C PRO A 18 10.25 12.04 -9.31
N VAL A 19 9.30 11.11 -9.20
CA VAL A 19 8.12 11.22 -8.31
C VAL A 19 8.24 10.18 -7.20
N PRO A 20 8.87 10.50 -6.05
CA PRO A 20 9.16 9.53 -5.00
C PRO A 20 7.90 8.84 -4.44
N ALA A 21 6.79 9.57 -4.37
CA ALA A 21 5.51 9.06 -3.90
C ALA A 21 4.98 7.91 -4.77
N GLN A 22 5.05 8.05 -6.09
CA GLN A 22 4.63 7.01 -7.04
C GLN A 22 5.55 5.78 -6.97
N ASN A 23 6.88 5.98 -6.85
CA ASN A 23 7.83 4.87 -6.66
C ASN A 23 7.50 4.08 -5.39
N ARG A 24 7.22 4.79 -4.29
CA ARG A 24 6.86 4.19 -3.02
C ARG A 24 5.54 3.42 -3.10
N PHE A 25 4.51 4.05 -3.68
CA PHE A 25 3.20 3.41 -3.88
C PHE A 25 3.34 2.13 -4.71
N TYR A 26 4.03 2.19 -5.84
CA TYR A 26 4.30 1.02 -6.68
C TYR A 26 5.01 -0.10 -5.91
N THR A 27 6.04 0.24 -5.14
CA THR A 27 6.77 -0.73 -4.30
C THR A 27 5.83 -1.43 -3.31
N ILE A 28 4.94 -0.67 -2.67
CA ILE A 28 3.92 -1.21 -1.74
C ILE A 28 3.00 -2.17 -2.49
N ILE A 29 2.40 -1.75 -3.60
CA ILE A 29 1.43 -2.54 -4.37
C ILE A 29 2.06 -3.84 -4.90
N VAL A 30 3.27 -3.77 -5.45
CA VAL A 30 3.98 -4.97 -5.94
C VAL A 30 4.27 -5.93 -4.79
N THR A 31 4.72 -5.41 -3.65
CA THR A 31 5.07 -6.23 -2.48
C THR A 31 3.84 -6.96 -1.91
N ILE A 32 2.73 -6.26 -1.70
CA ILE A 32 1.50 -6.88 -1.17
C ILE A 32 0.89 -7.87 -2.18
N SER A 33 0.95 -7.57 -3.48
CA SER A 33 0.42 -8.45 -4.52
C SER A 33 1.23 -9.74 -4.58
N MET A 34 2.56 -9.65 -4.49
CA MET A 34 3.41 -10.82 -4.40
C MET A 34 3.12 -11.65 -3.15
N LYS A 35 2.95 -10.99 -1.99
CA LYS A 35 2.59 -11.68 -0.75
C LYS A 35 1.27 -12.43 -0.89
N LEU A 36 0.27 -11.84 -1.55
CA LEU A 36 -1.00 -12.49 -1.84
C LEU A 36 -0.81 -13.70 -2.77
N ILE A 37 -0.09 -13.55 -3.88
CA ILE A 37 0.20 -14.66 -4.82
C ILE A 37 0.89 -15.82 -4.09
N TRP A 38 1.87 -15.51 -3.24
CA TRP A 38 2.56 -16.52 -2.45
C TRP A 38 1.63 -17.25 -1.48
N ASN A 39 0.77 -16.51 -0.77
CA ASN A 39 -0.22 -17.11 0.13
C ASN A 39 -1.19 -18.01 -0.63
N LEU A 40 -1.76 -17.55 -1.75
CA LEU A 40 -2.66 -18.33 -2.60
C LEU A 40 -2.01 -19.60 -3.15
N ARG A 41 -0.71 -19.52 -3.52
CA ARG A 41 0.06 -20.71 -3.95
C ARG A 41 0.18 -21.72 -2.81
N ASN A 42 0.51 -21.25 -1.61
CA ASN A 42 0.65 -22.14 -0.45
C ASN A 42 -0.68 -22.77 -0.06
N GLU A 43 -1.78 -22.01 -0.06
CA GLU A 43 -3.12 -22.54 0.16
C GLU A 43 -3.44 -23.66 -0.83
N ARG A 44 -3.21 -23.45 -2.14
CA ARG A 44 -3.40 -24.50 -3.16
C ARG A 44 -2.48 -25.72 -2.98
N MET A 45 -1.30 -25.54 -2.41
CA MET A 45 -0.29 -26.60 -2.27
C MET A 45 -0.51 -27.45 -1.01
N PHE A 46 -0.95 -26.83 0.08
CA PHE A 46 -1.03 -27.45 1.41
C PHE A 46 -2.46 -27.63 1.93
N GLU A 47 -3.43 -26.86 1.45
CA GLU A 47 -4.84 -26.97 1.84
C GLU A 47 -5.63 -27.63 0.69
N THR A 48 -6.17 -28.82 0.92
CA THR A 48 -6.95 -29.61 -0.05
C THR A 48 -8.34 -29.02 -0.36
N HIS A 49 -8.68 -27.86 0.19
CA HIS A 49 -9.99 -27.25 0.04
C HIS A 49 -10.00 -26.22 -1.10
N CYS A 50 -11.17 -26.06 -1.71
CA CYS A 50 -11.45 -25.33 -2.95
C CYS A 50 -10.59 -24.08 -3.15
N ALA A 51 -10.07 -23.92 -4.38
CA ALA A 51 -9.37 -22.72 -4.78
C ALA A 51 -10.22 -21.46 -4.50
N ALA A 52 -9.60 -20.44 -3.91
CA ALA A 52 -10.25 -19.17 -3.64
C ALA A 52 -10.90 -18.61 -4.92
N THR A 53 -12.14 -18.14 -4.77
CA THR A 53 -12.90 -17.49 -5.84
C THR A 53 -12.31 -16.12 -6.17
N ASP A 54 -12.57 -15.62 -7.38
CA ASP A 54 -12.09 -14.29 -7.80
C ASP A 54 -12.54 -13.17 -6.84
N LYS A 55 -13.76 -13.29 -6.30
CA LYS A 55 -14.29 -12.34 -5.33
C LYS A 55 -13.51 -12.36 -4.02
N GLU A 56 -13.17 -13.55 -3.52
CA GLU A 56 -12.36 -13.69 -2.31
C GLU A 56 -10.94 -13.16 -2.52
N ILE A 57 -10.34 -13.44 -3.67
CA ILE A 57 -9.01 -12.94 -4.05
C ILE A 57 -9.02 -11.40 -4.08
N HIS A 58 -10.02 -10.81 -4.73
CA HIS A 58 -10.18 -9.36 -4.78
C HIS A 58 -10.34 -8.75 -3.38
N ASN A 59 -11.24 -9.29 -2.55
CA ASN A 59 -11.47 -8.81 -1.19
C ASN A 59 -10.20 -8.92 -0.32
N ARG A 60 -9.44 -10.00 -0.45
CA ARG A 60 -8.15 -10.17 0.24
C ARG A 60 -7.13 -9.14 -0.23
N TRP A 61 -7.06 -8.86 -1.52
CA TRP A 61 -6.16 -7.85 -2.07
C TRP A 61 -6.49 -6.44 -1.55
N VAL A 62 -7.76 -6.05 -1.60
CA VAL A 62 -8.24 -4.77 -1.03
C VAL A 62 -7.95 -4.69 0.47
N SER A 63 -8.19 -5.77 1.22
CA SER A 63 -7.86 -5.85 2.65
C SER A 63 -6.36 -5.66 2.93
N LEU A 64 -5.49 -6.22 2.10
CA LEU A 64 -4.03 -6.03 2.22
C LEU A 64 -3.61 -4.58 1.91
N ILE A 65 -4.22 -3.95 0.90
CA ILE A 65 -4.01 -2.52 0.58
C ILE A 65 -4.41 -1.66 1.78
N ASN A 66 -5.63 -1.84 2.28
CA ASN A 66 -6.15 -1.10 3.44
C ASN A 66 -5.28 -1.32 4.68
N SER A 67 -4.80 -2.55 4.89
CA SER A 67 -3.88 -2.85 5.99
C SER A 67 -2.53 -2.15 5.83
N ALA A 68 -2.02 -2.00 4.59
CA ALA A 68 -0.80 -1.24 4.32
C ALA A 68 -0.99 0.25 4.59
N LEU A 69 -2.11 0.82 4.14
CA LEU A 69 -2.50 2.21 4.43
C LEU A 69 -2.57 2.47 5.94
N LYS A 70 -3.26 1.60 6.71
CA LYS A 70 -3.34 1.69 8.18
C LYS A 70 -1.97 1.65 8.84
N ARG A 71 -1.09 0.75 8.39
CA ARG A 71 0.30 0.69 8.91
C ARG A 71 1.06 1.97 8.62
N ASP A 72 0.95 2.51 7.41
CA ASP A 72 1.59 3.77 7.03
C ASP A 72 1.12 4.93 7.92
N ILE A 73 -0.18 5.06 8.13
CA ILE A 73 -0.77 6.06 9.02
C ILE A 73 -0.23 5.89 10.45
N LEU A 74 -0.24 4.65 10.97
CA LEU A 74 0.25 4.35 12.31
C LEU A 74 1.71 4.80 12.49
N LEU A 75 2.55 4.53 11.49
CA LEU A 75 3.98 4.89 11.50
C LEU A 75 4.21 6.40 11.46
N THR A 76 3.19 7.23 11.20
CA THR A 76 3.31 8.69 11.33
C THR A 76 3.23 9.21 12.76
N ASN A 77 2.86 8.35 13.73
CA ASN A 77 2.68 8.76 15.11
C ASN A 77 4.02 9.10 15.79
N GLN A 78 4.34 10.40 15.83
CA GLN A 78 5.56 10.91 16.45
C GLN A 78 5.64 10.64 17.95
N ALA A 79 4.52 10.61 18.67
CA ALA A 79 4.51 10.30 20.10
C ALA A 79 4.95 8.86 20.37
N ARG A 80 4.60 7.93 19.45
CA ARG A 80 4.95 6.51 19.58
C ARG A 80 6.33 6.17 19.01
N PHE A 81 6.71 6.77 17.88
CA PHE A 81 7.91 6.37 17.12
C PHE A 81 9.03 7.42 17.12
N GLY A 82 8.82 8.61 17.71
CA GLY A 82 9.84 9.65 17.84
C GLY A 82 10.45 10.03 16.49
N SER A 83 11.78 9.99 16.41
CA SER A 83 12.56 10.27 15.20
C SER A 83 12.41 9.23 14.09
N LEU A 84 11.92 8.02 14.41
CA LEU A 84 11.66 6.96 13.43
C LEU A 84 10.28 7.10 12.77
N ALA A 85 9.46 8.06 13.21
CA ALA A 85 8.15 8.30 12.63
C ALA A 85 8.26 8.78 11.17
N ILE A 86 7.41 8.23 10.31
CA ILE A 86 7.29 8.67 8.93
C ILE A 86 6.63 10.04 8.90
N LYS A 87 7.18 10.97 8.11
CA LYS A 87 6.54 12.28 7.90
C LYS A 87 5.17 12.08 7.24
N LYS A 88 4.12 12.67 7.81
CA LYS A 88 2.76 12.60 7.26
C LYS A 88 2.66 12.94 5.79
N GLN A 89 3.37 13.97 5.34
CA GLN A 89 3.39 14.38 3.94
C GLN A 89 3.81 13.24 3.00
N VAL A 90 4.69 12.34 3.46
CA VAL A 90 5.10 11.17 2.67
C VAL A 90 3.93 10.23 2.50
N VAL A 91 3.15 9.98 3.54
CA VAL A 91 1.94 9.13 3.50
C VAL A 91 0.86 9.78 2.63
N LEU A 92 0.53 11.06 2.87
CA LEU A 92 -0.44 11.81 2.07
C LEU A 92 -0.09 11.77 0.58
N ASN A 93 1.15 12.10 0.22
CA ASN A 93 1.59 12.07 -1.17
C ASN A 93 1.57 10.66 -1.77
N THR A 94 1.90 9.62 -0.99
CA THR A 94 1.95 8.24 -1.49
C THR A 94 0.56 7.73 -1.86
N TRP A 95 -0.45 8.06 -1.06
CA TRP A 95 -1.81 7.54 -1.18
C TRP A 95 -2.79 8.49 -1.86
N SER A 96 -2.34 9.69 -2.24
CA SER A 96 -3.19 10.64 -2.95
C SER A 96 -3.57 10.14 -4.35
N GLY A 97 -4.82 10.39 -4.74
CA GLY A 97 -5.46 9.91 -5.95
C GLY A 97 -5.88 8.43 -5.88
N THR A 98 -5.88 7.81 -4.69
CA THR A 98 -6.18 6.38 -4.52
C THR A 98 -7.27 6.09 -3.49
N LEU A 99 -7.72 7.11 -2.74
CA LEU A 99 -8.74 6.93 -1.72
C LEU A 99 -10.13 7.00 -2.33
N LEU A 100 -11.05 6.22 -1.76
CA LEU A 100 -12.46 6.32 -2.10
C LEU A 100 -13.00 7.66 -1.58
N GLU A 101 -13.71 8.41 -2.43
CA GLU A 101 -14.29 9.71 -2.08
C GLU A 101 -13.25 10.73 -1.55
N GLU A 102 -12.03 10.72 -2.11
CA GLU A 102 -10.91 11.56 -1.67
C GLU A 102 -11.24 13.05 -1.61
N ASP A 103 -12.06 13.56 -2.55
CA ASP A 103 -12.48 14.97 -2.60
C ASP A 103 -13.30 15.42 -1.38
N SER A 104 -13.88 14.47 -0.64
CA SER A 104 -14.63 14.74 0.60
C SER A 104 -13.77 14.70 1.86
N LEU A 105 -12.51 14.28 1.74
CA LEU A 105 -11.57 14.16 2.85
C LEU A 105 -10.85 15.48 3.12
N PRO A 106 -10.47 15.77 4.39
CA PRO A 106 -9.62 16.90 4.69
C PRO A 106 -8.19 16.69 4.15
N ASP A 107 -7.45 17.78 3.94
CA ASP A 107 -6.05 17.74 3.47
C ASP A 107 -5.15 16.81 4.31
N ASP A 108 -5.34 16.79 5.64
CA ASP A 108 -4.73 15.79 6.54
C ASP A 108 -5.76 14.75 7.00
N TRP A 109 -6.10 13.82 6.11
CA TRP A 109 -6.99 12.70 6.42
C TRP A 109 -6.37 11.63 7.32
N THR A 110 -5.08 11.69 7.64
CA THR A 110 -4.40 10.69 8.50
C THR A 110 -4.91 10.69 9.94
N LYS A 111 -5.66 11.71 10.35
CA LYS A 111 -6.31 11.80 11.66
C LYS A 111 -7.81 11.50 11.64
N SER A 112 -8.40 11.30 10.46
CA SER A 112 -9.84 11.11 10.31
C SER A 112 -10.28 9.75 10.85
N LYS A 113 -11.42 9.72 11.55
CA LYS A 113 -12.06 8.47 11.98
C LYS A 113 -12.57 7.74 10.74
N GLY A 114 -11.99 6.60 10.40
CA GLY A 114 -12.38 5.83 9.20
C GLY A 114 -11.25 4.96 8.63
N PHE A 115 -10.00 5.30 8.94
CA PHE A 115 -8.82 4.54 8.56
C PHE A 115 -8.25 3.74 9.73
#